data_AF-A0AAD1R627-F1
#
_entry.id   AF-A0AAD1R627-F1
#
_cell.length_a   1.000
_cell.length_b   1.000
_cell.length_c   1.000
_cell.angle_alpha   90.00
_cell.angle_beta   90.00
_cell.angle_gamma   90.00
#
_symmetry.space_group_name_H-M   'P 1'
#
loop_
_entity.id
_entity.type
_entity.pdbx_description
1 polymer ?
#
loop_
_entity_poly.entity_id
_entity_poly.type
_entity_poly.pdbx_seq_one_letter_code
_entity_poly.pdbx_strand_id
1 'polypeptide(L)'
;MESLASRSEDEDSSAGHNRSLSQGSGLVPKRRSSSRFIKRKKFDDELVESSLAKSTSRARGPSGSEQGRGSGSEPSSSEKKKVSKTALTPAPHSPAPSPSITKRIKKSKQPMQVTKDLGRWKPADDLLLINTVLQTNDLQAVHLGVKFSCRFTLNEIQERWYALLYDPVISKLSCQAIRQLHPEAIAAIQSKVLFSKAEEQLLSTVSSTSQPTLETFQDLLSKHPEVFYVSRTAKYLQVHWQLMKQYYLLEDQTVQPLPKGDQVLNFSDAEDMLDDSKLRDTRDEVLEHELTVADRRQKREIRQLEQELHRWQVLVDSITGMSSPDFDTQTLAVLRGRMVRYLMRSREITLGRATKDNQIDVDLSLEGPAWKISRKQGVIKLKNNGDFFIANEGRRALYIDGRPVLSGSKWKLNHNSVVEISGLRFVFLINQELIALIKAEAAKMIQQ
;
A
#
# COMPACT_ATOMS: atom_id res chain seq x y z
N MET A 1 61.73 -42.73 -19.52
CA MET A 1 61.62 -44.14 -19.95
C MET A 1 60.48 -44.79 -19.17
N GLU A 2 59.99 -45.89 -19.73
CA GLU A 2 58.87 -46.76 -19.36
C GLU A 2 58.81 -47.18 -17.86
N SER A 3 57.75 -47.84 -17.36
CA SER A 3 56.64 -48.61 -17.98
C SER A 3 55.34 -48.43 -17.16
N LEU A 4 54.11 -48.43 -17.71
CA LEU A 4 53.38 -49.44 -18.53
C LEU A 4 53.05 -50.73 -17.75
N ALA A 5 51.84 -51.31 -17.81
CA ALA A 5 50.58 -50.84 -18.42
C ALA A 5 49.34 -51.55 -17.84
N SER A 6 48.17 -50.95 -18.06
CA SER A 6 46.83 -51.52 -17.88
C SER A 6 46.54 -52.69 -18.83
N ARG A 7 45.40 -53.38 -18.63
CA ARG A 7 44.51 -53.68 -19.78
C ARG A 7 43.03 -53.87 -19.41
N SER A 8 42.18 -53.13 -20.12
CA SER A 8 40.75 -53.34 -20.37
C SER A 8 40.58 -54.32 -21.57
N GLU A 9 39.43 -54.65 -22.18
CA GLU A 9 38.38 -53.81 -22.81
C GLU A 9 37.10 -54.62 -23.17
N ASP A 10 35.93 -54.03 -22.89
CA ASP A 10 34.83 -53.68 -23.84
C ASP A 10 33.62 -54.55 -24.29
N GLU A 11 32.48 -53.82 -24.37
CA GLU A 11 31.27 -53.84 -25.25
C GLU A 11 30.30 -55.07 -25.38
N ASP A 12 29.00 -54.93 -25.74
CA ASP A 12 27.97 -53.85 -25.62
C ASP A 12 26.55 -54.40 -26.04
N SER A 13 25.50 -53.54 -26.01
CA SER A 13 24.33 -53.49 -26.92
C SER A 13 23.05 -54.33 -26.66
N SER A 14 22.06 -53.66 -26.06
CA SER A 14 20.76 -53.31 -26.71
C SER A 14 19.43 -54.11 -26.51
N ALA A 15 18.34 -53.32 -26.63
CA ALA A 15 16.96 -53.64 -27.08
C ALA A 15 15.94 -54.38 -26.17
N GLY A 16 14.65 -54.12 -26.46
CA GLY A 16 13.44 -54.73 -25.85
C GLY A 16 12.15 -54.02 -26.30
N HIS A 17 10.94 -54.60 -26.10
CA HIS A 17 9.60 -53.99 -26.30
C HIS A 17 8.44 -54.95 -25.92
N ASN A 18 7.36 -54.50 -25.24
CA ASN A 18 5.94 -54.56 -25.71
C ASN A 18 4.88 -53.98 -24.73
N ARG A 19 3.56 -54.08 -25.06
CA ARG A 19 2.49 -53.14 -24.69
C ARG A 19 1.27 -53.67 -23.88
N SER A 20 0.70 -52.76 -23.07
CA SER A 20 -0.74 -52.37 -22.89
C SER A 20 -1.86 -53.27 -22.29
N LEU A 21 -2.47 -52.75 -21.20
CA LEU A 21 -3.92 -52.57 -20.87
C LEU A 21 -4.85 -53.81 -20.74
N SER A 22 -5.74 -53.91 -19.72
CA SER A 22 -6.82 -52.94 -19.43
C SER A 22 -7.62 -53.21 -18.11
N GLN A 23 -8.33 -52.16 -17.61
CA GLN A 23 -9.47 -52.09 -16.65
C GLN A 23 -9.42 -52.76 -15.25
N GLY A 24 -10.15 -52.20 -14.24
CA GLY A 24 -10.55 -53.05 -13.09
C GLY A 24 -11.12 -52.53 -11.75
N SER A 25 -11.27 -51.23 -11.45
CA SER A 25 -11.97 -50.69 -10.24
C SER A 25 -11.36 -50.88 -8.81
N GLY A 26 -11.29 -49.76 -8.07
CA GLY A 26 -11.68 -49.67 -6.64
C GLY A 26 -10.81 -50.26 -5.51
N LEU A 27 -10.08 -49.40 -4.78
CA LEU A 27 -9.96 -49.44 -3.29
C LEU A 27 -9.23 -48.18 -2.75
N VAL A 28 -9.62 -47.70 -1.56
CA VAL A 28 -9.07 -46.46 -0.95
C VAL A 28 -7.85 -46.76 -0.05
N PRO A 29 -6.68 -46.12 -0.26
CA PRO A 29 -5.51 -46.34 0.60
C PRO A 29 -5.69 -45.78 2.03
N LYS A 30 -5.57 -46.67 3.04
CA LYS A 30 -5.62 -46.28 4.46
C LYS A 30 -4.39 -45.43 4.85
N ARG A 31 -4.63 -44.26 5.47
CA ARG A 31 -3.56 -43.44 6.08
C ARG A 31 -2.91 -44.18 7.26
N ARG A 32 -1.57 -44.20 7.31
CA ARG A 32 -0.79 -44.54 8.52
C ARG A 32 -0.91 -43.41 9.55
N SER A 33 -1.44 -43.71 10.74
CA SER A 33 -1.32 -42.85 11.92
C SER A 33 -0.13 -43.30 12.79
N SER A 34 0.60 -42.35 13.37
CA SER A 34 1.78 -42.62 14.22
C SER A 34 1.43 -42.41 15.69
N SER A 35 1.38 -43.48 16.47
CA SER A 35 1.03 -43.48 17.89
C SER A 35 2.25 -43.24 18.80
N ARG A 36 2.87 -42.06 18.73
CA ARG A 36 3.98 -41.68 19.63
C ARG A 36 3.75 -40.32 20.30
N PHE A 37 3.80 -40.34 21.64
CA PHE A 37 3.58 -39.19 22.52
C PHE A 37 4.62 -38.08 22.31
N ILE A 38 4.16 -36.85 22.04
CA ILE A 38 5.01 -35.67 22.07
C ILE A 38 5.03 -35.13 23.51
N LYS A 39 6.12 -35.38 24.24
CA LYS A 39 6.37 -34.71 25.52
C LYS A 39 6.58 -33.21 25.29
N ARG A 40 5.56 -32.39 25.56
CA ARG A 40 5.77 -30.97 25.83
C ARG A 40 6.50 -30.84 27.17
N LYS A 41 7.59 -30.07 27.20
CA LYS A 41 8.20 -29.63 28.47
C LYS A 41 7.16 -28.77 29.19
N LYS A 42 6.92 -29.02 30.49
CA LYS A 42 6.08 -28.11 31.28
C LYS A 42 6.71 -26.72 31.27
N PHE A 43 5.86 -25.71 31.10
CA PHE A 43 6.15 -24.37 31.57
C PHE A 43 5.58 -24.28 32.99
N ASP A 44 6.28 -23.61 33.90
CA ASP A 44 5.70 -23.23 35.19
C ASP A 44 5.01 -21.89 34.98
N ASP A 45 3.68 -21.93 34.92
CA ASP A 45 2.85 -20.73 35.04
C ASP A 45 2.63 -20.49 36.53
N GLU A 46 3.54 -19.72 37.17
CA GLU A 46 3.37 -19.32 38.57
C GLU A 46 2.10 -18.48 38.74
N LEU A 47 1.24 -18.90 39.67
CA LEU A 47 0.02 -18.18 40.03
C LEU A 47 0.38 -16.97 40.90
N VAL A 48 0.68 -15.83 40.26
CA VAL A 48 0.93 -14.57 40.98
C VAL A 48 -0.38 -14.05 41.57
N GLU A 49 -0.64 -14.39 42.83
CA GLU A 49 -1.83 -13.96 43.56
C GLU A 49 -1.85 -12.44 43.80
N SER A 50 -2.94 -11.80 43.40
CA SER A 50 -3.17 -10.36 43.55
C SER A 50 -3.58 -9.99 44.98
N SER A 51 -2.61 -9.92 45.88
CA SER A 51 -2.81 -9.48 47.27
C SER A 51 -3.17 -7.99 47.38
N LEU A 52 -4.47 -7.70 47.33
CA LEU A 52 -5.07 -6.40 47.64
C LEU A 52 -4.88 -6.07 49.13
N ALA A 53 -3.96 -5.17 49.47
CA ALA A 53 -3.80 -4.67 50.84
C ALA A 53 -5.00 -3.78 51.22
N LYS A 54 -5.86 -4.26 52.13
CA LYS A 54 -7.20 -3.70 52.39
C LYS A 54 -7.27 -2.94 53.71
N SER A 55 -6.95 -1.65 53.69
CA SER A 55 -7.22 -0.73 54.81
C SER A 55 -8.68 -0.26 54.78
N THR A 56 -9.40 -0.36 55.91
CA THR A 56 -10.84 -0.05 55.98
C THR A 56 -11.14 1.25 56.72
N SER A 57 -12.00 2.09 56.14
CA SER A 57 -12.96 2.91 56.89
C SER A 57 -14.15 3.29 55.98
N ARG A 58 -15.36 3.33 56.54
CA ARG A 58 -16.64 3.49 55.81
C ARG A 58 -16.94 4.94 55.40
N ALA A 59 -17.51 5.14 54.21
CA ALA A 59 -18.49 6.19 53.91
C ALA A 59 -19.39 5.77 52.73
N ARG A 60 -20.52 6.48 52.50
CA ARG A 60 -21.47 6.25 51.38
C ARG A 60 -20.96 6.85 50.06
N GLY A 61 -21.42 6.32 48.92
CA GLY A 61 -21.24 6.92 47.58
C GLY A 61 -22.27 8.02 47.25
N PRO A 62 -22.63 8.32 45.97
CA PRO A 62 -22.57 7.42 44.80
C PRO A 62 -22.03 8.01 43.46
N SER A 63 -21.98 7.13 42.44
CA SER A 63 -22.19 7.36 40.98
C SER A 63 -21.23 8.21 40.12
N GLY A 64 -21.01 7.72 38.89
CA GLY A 64 -20.41 8.40 37.73
C GLY A 64 -18.89 8.22 37.60
N SER A 65 -18.26 8.03 36.44
CA SER A 65 -18.61 7.52 35.08
C SER A 65 -17.35 7.77 34.21
N GLU A 66 -17.14 7.03 33.12
CA GLU A 66 -15.81 6.92 32.49
C GLU A 66 -15.41 8.06 31.52
N GLN A 67 -14.11 8.13 31.22
CA GLN A 67 -13.49 9.13 30.33
C GLN A 67 -13.55 8.73 28.85
N GLY A 68 -13.98 9.67 27.99
CA GLY A 68 -13.71 9.63 26.55
C GLY A 68 -12.32 10.18 26.18
N ARG A 69 -11.75 9.77 25.04
CA ARG A 69 -10.43 10.25 24.56
C ARG A 69 -10.40 10.53 23.05
N GLY A 70 -9.93 11.73 22.68
CA GLY A 70 -9.34 12.05 21.38
C GLY A 70 -9.25 13.58 21.12
N SER A 71 -8.65 14.10 20.04
CA SER A 71 -7.38 13.78 19.34
C SER A 71 -7.22 14.65 18.06
N GLY A 72 -6.29 15.61 18.02
CA GLY A 72 -5.94 16.44 16.83
C GLY A 72 -6.51 17.87 16.84
N SER A 73 -5.96 18.97 16.25
CA SER A 73 -5.01 19.28 15.13
C SER A 73 -5.72 19.79 13.85
N GLU A 74 -5.38 20.91 13.19
CA GLU A 74 -4.32 21.95 13.36
C GLU A 74 -4.73 23.28 12.64
N PRO A 75 -4.01 24.43 12.79
CA PRO A 75 -4.56 25.78 12.48
C PRO A 75 -4.29 26.39 11.07
N SER A 76 -5.29 27.16 10.59
CA SER A 76 -5.29 28.51 9.94
C SER A 76 -3.99 29.19 9.45
N SER A 77 -3.95 30.15 8.48
CA SER A 77 -4.77 30.61 7.32
C SER A 77 -4.20 31.94 6.76
N SER A 78 -4.57 32.43 5.55
CA SER A 78 -4.61 33.88 5.16
C SER A 78 -5.00 34.15 3.68
N GLU A 79 -5.54 35.35 3.38
CA GLU A 79 -6.09 35.78 2.06
C GLU A 79 -5.33 36.96 1.37
N LYS A 80 -5.66 37.26 0.09
CA LYS A 80 -6.14 38.62 -0.37
C LYS A 80 -6.67 38.68 -1.83
N LYS A 81 -7.43 39.74 -2.19
CA LYS A 81 -8.23 39.93 -3.44
C LYS A 81 -8.04 41.30 -4.15
N LYS A 82 -8.20 41.37 -5.49
CA LYS A 82 -8.99 42.39 -6.28
C LYS A 82 -9.01 42.07 -7.81
N VAL A 83 -10.14 41.86 -8.54
CA VAL A 83 -11.14 42.76 -9.24
C VAL A 83 -10.49 43.87 -10.14
N SER A 84 -10.89 44.23 -11.40
CA SER A 84 -12.22 44.23 -12.08
C SER A 84 -12.23 44.39 -13.64
N LYS A 85 -13.37 44.05 -14.30
CA LYS A 85 -14.10 44.67 -15.49
C LYS A 85 -13.36 44.91 -16.86
N THR A 86 -13.75 44.41 -18.07
CA THR A 86 -14.97 44.49 -18.97
C THR A 86 -15.18 45.86 -19.69
N ALA A 87 -15.54 46.03 -20.99
CA ALA A 87 -15.98 45.18 -22.16
C ALA A 87 -15.58 45.85 -23.54
N LEU A 88 -16.15 45.75 -24.77
CA LEU A 88 -17.37 45.12 -25.40
C LEU A 88 -17.17 44.79 -26.94
N THR A 89 -18.02 45.24 -27.91
CA THR A 89 -18.11 44.86 -29.38
C THR A 89 -18.50 46.08 -30.30
N PRO A 90 -18.68 46.06 -31.67
CA PRO A 90 -18.96 44.98 -32.66
C PRO A 90 -18.25 45.05 -34.06
N ALA A 91 -18.83 44.35 -35.08
CA ALA A 91 -18.30 44.00 -36.44
C ALA A 91 -18.82 44.96 -37.57
N PRO A 92 -18.84 44.70 -38.93
CA PRO A 92 -18.87 43.41 -39.69
C PRO A 92 -18.20 43.29 -41.10
N HIS A 93 -18.33 42.10 -41.69
CA HIS A 93 -18.31 41.70 -43.14
C HIS A 93 -17.00 41.49 -43.96
N SER A 94 -17.17 40.71 -45.05
CA SER A 94 -16.17 40.00 -45.90
C SER A 94 -16.30 40.46 -47.38
N PRO A 95 -15.49 40.03 -48.40
CA PRO A 95 -15.02 38.66 -48.69
C PRO A 95 -13.54 38.49 -49.14
N ALA A 96 -13.20 37.28 -49.58
CA ALA A 96 -11.87 36.79 -50.04
C ALA A 96 -11.71 36.95 -51.60
N PRO A 97 -10.61 36.54 -52.31
CA PRO A 97 -9.56 35.59 -51.89
C PRO A 97 -8.08 35.75 -52.38
N SER A 98 -7.13 35.33 -51.51
CA SER A 98 -5.82 34.71 -51.84
C SER A 98 -4.72 35.58 -52.53
N PRO A 99 -3.44 35.13 -52.67
CA PRO A 99 -2.76 33.95 -52.09
C PRO A 99 -1.37 34.21 -51.42
N SER A 100 -0.83 33.18 -50.76
CA SER A 100 0.62 32.82 -50.68
C SER A 100 1.59 33.41 -49.61
N ILE A 101 2.55 32.53 -49.22
CA ILE A 101 3.94 32.75 -48.71
C ILE A 101 4.19 33.36 -47.30
N THR A 102 4.47 32.45 -46.36
CA THR A 102 5.37 32.47 -45.17
C THR A 102 6.02 33.78 -44.65
N LYS A 103 5.96 34.03 -43.32
CA LYS A 103 7.10 33.84 -42.35
C LYS A 103 6.87 34.32 -40.89
N ARG A 104 7.27 33.46 -39.93
CA ARG A 104 7.99 33.78 -38.64
C ARG A 104 7.18 34.34 -37.43
N ILE A 105 7.86 34.28 -36.25
CA ILE A 105 7.61 34.94 -34.94
C ILE A 105 6.56 34.33 -33.98
N LYS A 106 7.02 33.36 -33.17
CA LYS A 106 7.01 33.37 -31.70
C LYS A 106 5.79 34.02 -30.98
N LYS A 107 4.68 33.30 -30.84
CA LYS A 107 3.67 33.60 -29.79
C LYS A 107 4.15 33.11 -28.42
N SER A 108 3.92 33.91 -27.38
CA SER A 108 4.14 33.52 -25.99
C SER A 108 3.16 32.42 -25.56
N LYS A 109 3.62 31.42 -24.82
CA LYS A 109 2.77 30.39 -24.19
C LYS A 109 2.51 30.77 -22.74
N GLN A 110 1.26 31.07 -22.40
CA GLN A 110 0.76 30.71 -21.06
C GLN A 110 0.30 29.24 -21.12
N PRO A 111 0.75 28.36 -20.20
CA PRO A 111 0.19 27.03 -20.08
C PRO A 111 -1.18 27.12 -19.38
N MET A 112 -2.24 26.63 -20.03
CA MET A 112 -3.50 26.33 -19.35
C MET A 112 -3.27 25.25 -18.30
N GLN A 113 -3.86 25.39 -17.11
CA GLN A 113 -3.68 24.45 -16.00
C GLN A 113 -4.19 23.03 -16.32
N VAL A 114 -5.12 22.91 -17.26
CA VAL A 114 -5.76 21.68 -17.77
C VAL A 114 -4.79 20.54 -18.08
N THR A 115 -3.54 20.82 -18.47
CA THR A 115 -2.57 19.77 -18.84
C THR A 115 -1.97 19.02 -17.64
N LYS A 116 -2.16 19.49 -16.41
CA LYS A 116 -1.50 18.93 -15.22
C LYS A 116 -2.11 17.59 -14.77
N ASP A 117 -3.41 17.40 -14.98
CA ASP A 117 -4.19 16.32 -14.36
C ASP A 117 -4.50 15.14 -15.30
N LEU A 118 -4.10 15.20 -16.58
CA LEU A 118 -4.18 14.05 -17.50
C LEU A 118 -3.37 12.84 -17.01
N GLY A 119 -2.33 13.04 -16.18
CA GLY A 119 -1.57 11.95 -15.56
C GLY A 119 -2.18 11.40 -14.27
N ARG A 120 -3.26 12.00 -13.76
CA ARG A 120 -3.88 11.66 -12.46
C ARG A 120 -5.07 10.71 -12.61
N TRP A 121 -5.89 10.92 -13.64
CA TRP A 121 -7.03 10.08 -13.98
C TRP A 121 -6.59 8.80 -14.71
N LYS A 122 -6.99 7.62 -14.21
CA LYS A 122 -6.75 6.35 -14.90
C LYS A 122 -7.96 5.97 -15.77
N PRO A 123 -7.79 5.11 -16.79
CA PRO A 123 -8.92 4.63 -17.59
C PRO A 123 -9.98 3.88 -16.77
N ALA A 124 -9.56 3.29 -15.64
CA ALA A 124 -10.47 2.68 -14.67
C ALA A 124 -11.33 3.70 -13.90
N ASP A 125 -10.80 4.89 -13.64
CA ASP A 125 -11.52 5.98 -12.97
C ASP A 125 -12.50 6.64 -13.96
N ASP A 126 -12.07 6.86 -15.21
CA ASP A 126 -12.93 7.37 -16.29
C ASP A 126 -14.12 6.44 -16.57
N LEU A 127 -13.88 5.12 -16.70
CA LEU A 127 -14.95 4.15 -16.92
C LEU A 127 -15.93 4.10 -15.73
N LEU A 128 -15.42 4.20 -14.51
CA LEU A 128 -16.25 4.23 -13.30
C LEU A 128 -17.09 5.52 -13.25
N LEU A 129 -16.50 6.68 -13.58
CA LEU A 129 -17.18 7.97 -13.66
C LEU A 129 -18.29 7.93 -14.72
N ILE A 130 -18.00 7.46 -15.93
CA ILE A 130 -18.98 7.34 -17.03
C ILE A 130 -20.15 6.45 -16.61
N ASN A 131 -19.87 5.23 -16.12
CA ASN A 131 -20.93 4.29 -15.76
C ASN A 131 -21.79 4.80 -14.57
N THR A 132 -21.18 5.43 -13.57
CA THR A 132 -21.90 5.92 -12.39
C THR A 132 -22.75 7.15 -12.69
N VAL A 133 -22.23 8.11 -13.47
CA VAL A 133 -23.00 9.31 -13.87
C VAL A 133 -24.15 8.93 -14.79
N LEU A 134 -23.99 7.98 -15.71
CA LEU A 134 -25.09 7.49 -16.54
C LEU A 134 -26.18 6.76 -15.72
N GLN A 135 -25.81 6.08 -14.63
CA GLN A 135 -26.74 5.34 -13.76
C GLN A 135 -27.49 6.24 -12.76
N THR A 136 -26.86 7.28 -12.20
CA THR A 136 -27.48 8.16 -11.19
C THR A 136 -27.96 9.50 -11.74
N ASN A 137 -27.35 9.99 -12.82
CA ASN A 137 -27.45 11.36 -13.32
C ASN A 137 -27.12 12.45 -12.27
N ASP A 138 -26.34 12.09 -11.24
CA ASP A 138 -25.99 12.96 -10.11
C ASP A 138 -24.50 12.88 -9.78
N LEU A 139 -23.78 13.97 -10.05
CA LEU A 139 -22.33 14.13 -9.79
C LEU A 139 -22.00 14.29 -8.29
N GLN A 140 -22.94 14.76 -7.47
CA GLN A 140 -22.76 14.86 -6.02
C GLN A 140 -22.91 13.50 -5.36
N ALA A 141 -23.88 12.68 -5.78
CA ALA A 141 -23.98 11.27 -5.40
C ALA A 141 -22.71 10.49 -5.81
N VAL A 142 -22.16 10.76 -7.01
CA VAL A 142 -20.89 10.16 -7.46
C VAL A 142 -19.71 10.57 -6.56
N HIS A 143 -19.55 11.86 -6.24
CA HIS A 143 -18.48 12.34 -5.35
C HIS A 143 -18.54 11.73 -3.94
N LEU A 144 -19.74 11.45 -3.42
CA LEU A 144 -19.92 10.88 -2.07
C LEU A 144 -19.81 9.35 -2.06
N GLY A 145 -20.39 8.66 -3.06
CA GLY A 145 -20.48 7.20 -3.09
C GLY A 145 -19.30 6.48 -3.75
N VAL A 146 -18.55 7.13 -4.64
CA VAL A 146 -17.57 6.45 -5.52
C VAL A 146 -16.13 6.61 -5.04
N LYS A 147 -15.46 5.47 -4.81
CA LYS A 147 -14.04 5.42 -4.41
C LYS A 147 -13.13 5.22 -5.62
N PHE A 148 -12.73 6.33 -6.25
CA PHE A 148 -11.74 6.39 -7.33
C PHE A 148 -10.32 6.05 -6.85
N SER A 149 -9.38 5.91 -7.80
CA SER A 149 -7.95 5.62 -7.54
C SER A 149 -7.23 6.61 -6.63
N CYS A 150 -7.75 7.83 -6.48
CA CYS A 150 -7.31 8.82 -5.50
C CYS A 150 -8.46 9.77 -5.18
N ARG A 151 -8.34 10.55 -4.08
CA ARG A 151 -9.39 11.48 -3.65
C ARG A 151 -9.50 12.67 -4.60
N PHE A 152 -10.54 12.72 -5.41
CA PHE A 152 -10.94 13.89 -6.18
C PHE A 152 -11.96 14.72 -5.41
N THR A 153 -11.96 16.03 -5.64
CA THR A 153 -13.00 16.96 -5.19
C THR A 153 -14.19 16.96 -6.17
N LEU A 154 -15.36 17.43 -5.72
CA LEU A 154 -16.54 17.59 -6.58
C LEU A 154 -16.24 18.43 -7.83
N ASN A 155 -15.44 19.49 -7.71
CA ASN A 155 -15.04 20.34 -8.83
C ASN A 155 -14.18 19.58 -9.85
N GLU A 156 -13.18 18.80 -9.41
CA GLU A 156 -12.36 17.97 -10.31
C GLU A 156 -13.18 16.88 -11.02
N ILE A 157 -14.21 16.34 -10.35
CA ILE A 157 -15.15 15.38 -10.95
C ILE A 157 -16.03 16.06 -12.01
N GLN A 158 -16.55 17.26 -11.72
CA GLN A 158 -17.32 18.07 -12.67
C GLN A 158 -16.48 18.47 -13.89
N GLU A 159 -15.25 18.96 -13.68
CA GLU A 159 -14.30 19.30 -14.74
C GLU A 159 -13.92 18.07 -15.58
N ARG A 160 -13.70 16.91 -14.95
CA ARG A 160 -13.40 15.67 -15.70
C ARG A 160 -14.59 15.21 -16.53
N TRP A 161 -15.80 15.23 -15.97
CA TRP A 161 -17.02 14.88 -16.70
C TRP A 161 -17.25 15.82 -17.89
N TYR A 162 -17.10 17.13 -17.69
CA TYR A 162 -17.15 18.12 -18.75
C TYR A 162 -16.09 17.85 -19.84
N ALA A 163 -14.85 17.52 -19.46
CA ALA A 163 -13.78 17.17 -20.41
C ALA A 163 -14.07 15.88 -21.20
N LEU A 164 -14.66 14.85 -20.57
CA LEU A 164 -15.04 13.61 -21.25
C LEU A 164 -16.18 13.81 -22.27
N LEU A 165 -17.06 14.78 -22.03
CA LEU A 165 -18.15 15.15 -22.96
C LEU A 165 -17.70 16.12 -24.08
N TYR A 166 -16.91 17.13 -23.76
CA TYR A 166 -16.69 18.30 -24.64
C TYR A 166 -15.25 18.49 -25.14
N ASP A 167 -14.23 17.85 -24.56
CA ASP A 167 -12.87 17.85 -25.12
C ASP A 167 -12.68 16.59 -26.00
N PRO A 168 -12.61 16.75 -27.34
CA PRO A 168 -12.52 15.61 -28.25
C PRO A 168 -11.16 14.88 -28.19
N VAL A 169 -10.12 15.49 -27.62
CA VAL A 169 -8.81 14.86 -27.42
C VAL A 169 -8.85 13.98 -26.17
N ILE A 170 -9.37 14.52 -25.05
CA ILE A 170 -9.50 13.78 -23.79
C ILE A 170 -10.52 12.64 -23.95
N SER A 171 -11.69 12.91 -24.53
CA SER A 171 -12.73 11.91 -24.78
C SER A 171 -12.22 10.76 -25.64
N LYS A 172 -11.52 11.05 -26.76
CA LYS A 172 -10.92 10.02 -27.63
C LYS A 172 -9.82 9.22 -26.93
N LEU A 173 -8.94 9.88 -26.18
CA LEU A 173 -7.84 9.23 -25.45
C LEU A 173 -8.38 8.30 -24.35
N SER A 174 -9.37 8.76 -23.60
CA SER A 174 -10.06 7.97 -22.58
C SER A 174 -10.76 6.76 -23.20
N CYS A 175 -11.56 6.95 -24.26
CA CYS A 175 -12.20 5.85 -24.99
C CYS A 175 -11.20 4.82 -25.52
N GLN A 176 -10.03 5.25 -26.01
CA GLN A 176 -8.98 4.33 -26.48
C GLN A 176 -8.36 3.53 -25.33
N ALA A 177 -8.10 4.18 -24.18
CA ALA A 177 -7.48 3.51 -23.04
C ALA A 177 -8.45 2.61 -22.27
N ILE A 178 -9.74 2.96 -22.20
CA ILE A 178 -10.82 2.11 -21.66
C ILE A 178 -10.92 0.80 -22.45
N ARG A 179 -10.84 0.86 -23.79
CA ARG A 179 -10.83 -0.33 -24.67
C ARG A 179 -9.59 -1.24 -24.51
N GLN A 180 -8.57 -0.80 -23.78
CA GLN A 180 -7.36 -1.57 -23.46
C GLN A 180 -7.41 -2.20 -22.06
N LEU A 181 -8.50 -1.99 -21.30
CA LEU A 181 -8.70 -2.66 -20.01
C LEU A 181 -9.01 -4.16 -20.19
N HIS A 182 -8.46 -4.99 -19.31
CA HIS A 182 -8.80 -6.42 -19.27
C HIS A 182 -10.29 -6.62 -18.92
N PRO A 183 -11.02 -7.58 -19.52
CA PRO A 183 -12.46 -7.78 -19.25
C PRO A 183 -12.78 -7.99 -17.77
N GLU A 184 -11.91 -8.67 -17.02
CA GLU A 184 -12.04 -8.84 -15.56
C GLU A 184 -11.95 -7.50 -14.81
N ALA A 185 -11.09 -6.58 -15.25
CA ALA A 185 -11.00 -5.24 -14.67
C ALA A 185 -12.24 -4.40 -15.01
N ILE A 186 -12.80 -4.55 -16.22
CA ILE A 186 -14.07 -3.93 -16.62
C ILE A 186 -15.20 -4.44 -15.71
N ALA A 187 -15.34 -5.76 -15.53
CA ALA A 187 -16.33 -6.34 -14.61
C ALA A 187 -16.15 -5.86 -13.16
N ALA A 188 -14.91 -5.80 -12.67
CA ALA A 188 -14.59 -5.29 -11.34
C ALA A 188 -14.88 -3.78 -11.17
N ILE A 189 -14.85 -2.99 -12.24
CA ILE A 189 -15.28 -1.58 -12.25
C ILE A 189 -16.81 -1.49 -12.27
N GLN A 190 -17.46 -2.23 -13.17
CA GLN A 190 -18.92 -2.28 -13.30
C GLN A 190 -19.60 -2.72 -12.01
N SER A 191 -19.01 -3.65 -11.27
CA SER A 191 -19.49 -4.11 -9.96
C SER A 191 -19.52 -3.03 -8.85
N LYS A 192 -18.89 -1.87 -9.09
CA LYS A 192 -18.83 -0.72 -8.17
C LYS A 192 -19.74 0.43 -8.59
N VAL A 193 -20.52 0.25 -9.65
CA VAL A 193 -21.48 1.26 -10.11
C VAL A 193 -22.59 1.41 -9.08
N LEU A 194 -22.88 2.66 -8.70
CA LEU A 194 -23.93 3.01 -7.74
C LEU A 194 -25.29 2.44 -8.17
N PHE A 195 -26.19 2.22 -7.22
CA PHE A 195 -27.57 1.87 -7.54
C PHE A 195 -28.33 3.12 -8.01
N SER A 196 -29.25 2.95 -8.96
CA SER A 196 -30.20 4.00 -9.32
C SER A 196 -31.42 3.95 -8.40
N LYS A 197 -32.13 5.07 -8.28
CA LYS A 197 -33.37 5.16 -7.49
C LYS A 197 -34.44 4.15 -7.94
N ALA A 198 -34.42 3.77 -9.22
CA ALA A 198 -35.33 2.75 -9.76
C ALA A 198 -34.90 1.31 -9.38
N GLU A 199 -33.60 1.04 -9.26
CA GLU A 199 -33.11 -0.24 -8.70
C GLU A 199 -33.43 -0.34 -7.20
N GLU A 200 -33.27 0.75 -6.46
CA GLU A 200 -33.62 0.85 -5.03
C GLU A 200 -35.12 0.66 -4.80
N GLN A 201 -35.98 1.29 -5.62
CA GLN A 201 -37.44 1.10 -5.60
C GLN A 201 -37.89 -0.32 -5.94
N LEU A 202 -37.15 -1.07 -6.77
CA LEU A 202 -37.46 -2.49 -6.97
C LEU A 202 -37.03 -3.34 -5.77
N LEU A 203 -35.96 -2.95 -5.06
CA LEU A 203 -35.49 -3.65 -3.87
C LEU A 203 -36.32 -3.33 -2.62
N SER A 204 -36.95 -2.15 -2.51
CA SER A 204 -37.89 -1.83 -1.42
C SER A 204 -39.15 -2.70 -1.44
N THR A 205 -39.54 -3.26 -2.60
CA THR A 205 -40.65 -4.23 -2.70
C THR A 205 -40.41 -5.54 -1.94
N VAL A 206 -39.15 -5.87 -1.61
CA VAL A 206 -38.78 -7.07 -0.85
C VAL A 206 -38.86 -6.74 0.65
N SER A 207 -39.97 -7.10 1.30
CA SER A 207 -40.23 -6.77 2.71
C SER A 207 -39.07 -7.14 3.64
N SER A 208 -38.66 -6.18 4.48
CA SER A 208 -37.65 -6.34 5.53
C SER A 208 -37.95 -7.49 6.50
N THR A 209 -39.23 -7.85 6.69
CA THR A 209 -39.63 -8.94 7.60
C THR A 209 -39.31 -10.34 7.05
N SER A 210 -39.11 -10.46 5.73
CA SER A 210 -38.83 -11.74 5.07
C SER A 210 -37.37 -12.20 5.24
N GLN A 211 -37.13 -13.48 4.94
CA GLN A 211 -35.80 -14.05 4.75
C GLN A 211 -35.61 -14.38 3.25
N PRO A 212 -35.33 -13.38 2.39
CA PRO A 212 -35.29 -13.59 0.95
C PRO A 212 -34.07 -14.42 0.55
N THR A 213 -34.31 -15.49 -0.22
CA THR A 213 -33.24 -16.36 -0.72
C THR A 213 -32.52 -15.70 -1.89
N LEU A 214 -31.39 -16.28 -2.31
CA LEU A 214 -30.69 -15.81 -3.51
C LEU A 214 -31.58 -15.89 -4.76
N GLU A 215 -32.50 -16.86 -4.81
CA GLU A 215 -33.47 -17.06 -5.88
C GLU A 215 -34.44 -15.88 -5.97
N THR A 216 -34.90 -15.31 -4.84
CA THR A 216 -35.78 -14.12 -4.82
C THR A 216 -35.16 -12.94 -5.58
N PHE A 217 -33.86 -12.71 -5.41
CA PHE A 217 -33.14 -11.63 -6.12
C PHE A 217 -32.77 -12.00 -7.56
N GLN A 218 -32.65 -13.30 -7.88
CA GLN A 218 -32.45 -13.78 -9.26
C GLN A 218 -33.73 -13.64 -10.09
N ASP A 219 -34.88 -13.92 -9.47
CA ASP A 219 -36.22 -13.68 -10.00
C ASP A 219 -36.43 -12.19 -10.28
N LEU A 220 -36.13 -11.33 -9.29
CA LEU A 220 -36.28 -9.87 -9.42
C LEU A 220 -35.44 -9.31 -10.58
N LEU A 221 -34.20 -9.78 -10.74
CA LEU A 221 -33.34 -9.44 -11.88
C LEU A 221 -33.94 -9.89 -13.22
N SER A 222 -34.49 -11.10 -13.28
CA SER A 222 -35.08 -11.65 -14.51
C SER A 222 -36.37 -10.94 -14.95
N LYS A 223 -37.11 -10.36 -14.00
CA LYS A 223 -38.37 -9.64 -14.23
C LYS A 223 -38.17 -8.18 -14.65
N HIS A 224 -37.04 -7.57 -14.30
CA HIS A 224 -36.75 -6.15 -14.59
C HIS A 224 -35.35 -5.92 -15.20
N PRO A 225 -34.98 -6.61 -16.30
CA PRO A 225 -33.65 -6.49 -16.90
C PRO A 225 -33.33 -5.10 -17.45
N GLU A 226 -34.35 -4.31 -17.81
CA GLU A 226 -34.22 -2.93 -18.30
C GLU A 226 -33.95 -1.91 -17.18
N VAL A 227 -34.15 -2.28 -15.90
CA VAL A 227 -34.01 -1.36 -14.75
C VAL A 227 -32.69 -1.61 -14.01
N PHE A 228 -32.30 -2.87 -13.86
CA PHE A 228 -31.04 -3.23 -13.21
C PHE A 228 -29.84 -3.00 -14.13
N TYR A 229 -28.76 -2.45 -13.58
CA TYR A 229 -27.53 -2.24 -14.34
C TYR A 229 -26.97 -3.57 -14.86
N VAL A 230 -26.47 -3.60 -16.10
CA VAL A 230 -26.14 -4.85 -16.85
C VAL A 230 -25.16 -5.83 -16.16
N SER A 231 -24.41 -5.38 -15.15
CA SER A 231 -23.47 -6.21 -14.38
C SER A 231 -23.98 -6.67 -13.00
N ARG A 232 -25.23 -6.32 -12.63
CA ARG A 232 -25.85 -6.75 -11.38
C ARG A 232 -26.00 -8.27 -11.36
N THR A 233 -25.86 -8.86 -10.19
CA THR A 233 -26.17 -10.27 -9.93
C THR A 233 -27.05 -10.38 -8.70
N ALA A 234 -27.77 -11.48 -8.54
CA ALA A 234 -28.63 -11.73 -7.38
C ALA A 234 -27.89 -11.53 -6.04
N LYS A 235 -26.58 -11.83 -6.00
CA LYS A 235 -25.73 -11.61 -4.82
C LYS A 235 -25.45 -10.13 -4.54
N TYR A 236 -25.27 -9.30 -5.57
CA TYR A 236 -25.13 -7.85 -5.39
C TYR A 236 -26.44 -7.20 -4.93
N LEU A 237 -27.58 -7.64 -5.48
CA LEU A 237 -28.90 -7.20 -5.02
C LEU A 237 -29.14 -7.60 -3.56
N GLN A 238 -28.85 -8.85 -3.18
CA GLN A 238 -29.00 -9.33 -1.80
C GLN A 238 -28.14 -8.54 -0.81
N VAL A 239 -26.87 -8.26 -1.15
CA VAL A 239 -25.97 -7.47 -0.29
C VAL A 239 -26.43 -6.01 -0.19
N HIS A 240 -26.92 -5.41 -1.26
CA HIS A 240 -27.44 -4.04 -1.22
C HIS A 240 -28.76 -3.94 -0.43
N TRP A 241 -29.68 -4.89 -0.61
CA TRP A 241 -30.89 -5.00 0.21
C TRP A 241 -30.59 -5.21 1.70
N GLN A 242 -29.57 -6.01 2.03
CA GLN A 242 -29.10 -6.17 3.42
C GLN A 242 -28.58 -4.84 4.00
N LEU A 243 -27.89 -4.01 3.21
CA LEU A 243 -27.47 -2.67 3.61
C LEU A 243 -28.66 -1.72 3.77
N MET A 244 -29.61 -1.70 2.82
CA MET A 244 -30.86 -0.92 2.95
C MET A 244 -31.60 -1.29 4.24
N LYS A 245 -31.73 -2.60 4.51
CA LYS A 245 -32.34 -3.12 5.74
C LYS A 245 -31.59 -2.70 7.01
N GLN A 246 -30.25 -2.70 6.98
CA GLN A 246 -29.42 -2.28 8.11
C GLN A 246 -29.56 -0.78 8.43
N TYR A 247 -29.77 0.05 7.42
CA TYR A 247 -29.90 1.51 7.56
C TYR A 247 -31.36 2.02 7.59
N TYR A 248 -32.34 1.13 7.75
CA TYR A 248 -33.78 1.46 7.80
C TYR A 248 -34.28 2.21 6.54
N LEU A 249 -33.77 1.82 5.36
CA LEU A 249 -34.07 2.44 4.06
C LEU A 249 -35.13 1.69 3.24
N LEU A 250 -35.74 0.62 3.77
CA LEU A 250 -36.86 -0.07 3.12
C LEU A 250 -38.19 0.56 3.55
N GLU A 251 -39.16 0.66 2.63
CA GLU A 251 -40.45 1.32 2.86
C GLU A 251 -41.31 0.68 3.97
N ASP A 252 -41.10 -0.60 4.26
CA ASP A 252 -41.79 -1.31 5.35
C ASP A 252 -41.07 -1.19 6.71
N GLN A 253 -39.94 -0.51 6.78
CA GLN A 253 -39.22 -0.23 8.02
C GLN A 253 -39.64 1.11 8.61
N THR A 254 -40.47 1.07 9.66
CA THR A 254 -40.61 2.23 10.55
C THR A 254 -39.36 2.36 11.41
N VAL A 255 -38.77 3.56 11.43
CA VAL A 255 -37.86 3.96 12.51
C VAL A 255 -38.64 3.84 13.83
N GLN A 256 -38.13 3.04 14.77
CA GLN A 256 -38.73 2.93 16.11
C GLN A 256 -38.75 4.33 16.74
N PRO A 257 -39.90 4.84 17.21
CA PRO A 257 -39.93 6.14 17.87
C PRO A 257 -39.02 6.11 19.10
N LEU A 258 -38.14 7.11 19.22
CA LEU A 258 -37.05 7.17 20.20
C LEU A 258 -37.49 6.64 21.58
N PRO A 259 -36.83 5.60 22.13
CA PRO A 259 -37.20 5.02 23.42
C PRO A 259 -37.32 6.09 24.49
N LYS A 260 -38.47 6.16 25.19
CA LYS A 260 -38.76 7.19 26.19
C LYS A 260 -38.07 6.93 27.55
N GLY A 261 -36.83 6.50 27.52
CA GLY A 261 -35.97 6.16 28.66
C GLY A 261 -34.60 5.63 28.18
N ASP A 262 -33.63 5.51 29.09
CA ASP A 262 -32.17 5.39 28.85
C ASP A 262 -31.65 4.21 27.96
N GLN A 263 -32.52 3.45 27.30
CA GLN A 263 -32.12 2.38 26.38
C GLN A 263 -31.78 2.94 25.00
N VAL A 264 -30.60 3.55 24.89
CA VAL A 264 -29.92 3.86 23.64
C VAL A 264 -29.69 2.56 22.85
N LEU A 265 -30.34 2.41 21.70
CA LEU A 265 -30.25 1.22 20.86
C LEU A 265 -29.21 1.36 19.74
N ASN A 266 -28.91 2.58 19.30
CA ASN A 266 -27.91 2.87 18.28
C ASN A 266 -27.15 4.18 18.61
N PHE A 267 -25.93 4.32 18.08
CA PHE A 267 -25.07 5.49 18.36
C PHE A 267 -25.68 6.82 17.87
N SER A 268 -26.45 6.82 16.78
CA SER A 268 -27.14 8.03 16.31
C SER A 268 -28.26 8.46 17.27
N ASP A 269 -28.97 7.51 17.89
CA ASP A 269 -29.98 7.82 18.91
C ASP A 269 -29.33 8.42 20.18
N ALA A 270 -28.08 8.03 20.47
CA ALA A 270 -27.28 8.61 21.53
C ALA A 270 -26.88 10.05 21.22
N GLU A 271 -26.48 10.31 19.98
CA GLU A 271 -26.01 11.61 19.50
C GLU A 271 -27.16 12.64 19.44
N ASP A 272 -28.33 12.26 18.93
CA ASP A 272 -29.55 13.11 18.94
C ASP A 272 -30.09 13.40 20.36
N MET A 273 -29.69 12.63 21.38
CA MET A 273 -29.99 12.92 22.78
C MET A 273 -28.99 13.88 23.45
N LEU A 274 -27.86 14.19 22.81
CA LEU A 274 -26.87 15.14 23.31
C LEU A 274 -27.25 16.57 22.89
N ASP A 275 -27.55 17.39 23.89
CA ASP A 275 -27.75 18.83 23.70
C ASP A 275 -26.38 19.53 23.59
N ASP A 276 -26.01 19.93 22.37
CA ASP A 276 -24.82 20.74 22.04
C ASP A 276 -24.64 21.97 22.94
N SER A 277 -25.73 22.51 23.50
CA SER A 277 -25.67 23.64 24.45
C SER A 277 -24.98 23.26 25.77
N LYS A 278 -25.01 21.97 26.14
CA LYS A 278 -24.40 21.38 27.34
C LYS A 278 -22.98 20.87 27.06
N LEU A 279 -22.66 20.50 25.82
CA LEU A 279 -21.30 20.19 25.35
C LEU A 279 -20.40 21.45 25.24
N ARG A 280 -20.95 22.64 25.48
CA ARG A 280 -20.18 23.85 25.75
C ARG A 280 -19.65 23.81 27.19
N ASP A 281 -18.63 22.97 27.40
CA ASP A 281 -17.99 22.81 28.70
C ASP A 281 -17.69 24.17 29.34
N THR A 282 -18.04 24.30 30.62
CA THR A 282 -17.64 25.43 31.47
C THR A 282 -16.18 25.24 31.86
N ARG A 283 -15.30 25.39 30.85
CA ARG A 283 -13.82 25.36 30.86
C ARG A 283 -13.24 24.98 32.22
N ASP A 284 -13.11 23.68 32.46
CA ASP A 284 -12.64 23.15 33.73
C ASP A 284 -11.16 23.52 33.97
N GLU A 285 -10.95 24.53 34.81
CA GLU A 285 -9.63 25.03 35.19
C GLU A 285 -8.80 23.98 35.93
N VAL A 286 -9.43 22.99 36.59
CA VAL A 286 -8.75 21.88 37.26
C VAL A 286 -8.23 20.89 36.22
N LEU A 287 -9.07 20.50 35.25
CA LEU A 287 -8.66 19.62 34.15
C LEU A 287 -7.58 20.27 33.27
N GLU A 288 -7.69 21.56 32.95
CA GLU A 288 -6.61 22.28 32.27
C GLU A 288 -5.32 22.32 33.12
N HIS A 289 -5.42 22.52 34.43
CA HIS A 289 -4.26 22.48 35.31
C HIS A 289 -3.58 21.10 35.30
N GLU A 290 -4.33 20.01 35.48
CA GLU A 290 -3.81 18.65 35.43
C GLU A 290 -3.17 18.32 34.07
N LEU A 291 -3.80 18.72 32.96
CA LEU A 291 -3.24 18.56 31.62
C LEU A 291 -1.91 19.31 31.46
N THR A 292 -1.78 20.55 31.95
CA THR A 292 -0.49 21.26 31.89
C THR A 292 0.57 20.67 32.82
N VAL A 293 0.18 20.07 33.96
CA VAL A 293 1.11 19.35 34.85
C VAL A 293 1.57 18.03 34.20
N ALA A 294 0.67 17.29 33.56
CA ALA A 294 0.98 16.06 32.82
C ALA A 294 1.90 16.34 31.62
N ASP A 295 1.62 17.38 30.82
CA ASP A 295 2.48 17.86 29.74
C ASP A 295 3.88 18.23 30.23
N ARG A 296 3.98 18.98 31.34
CA ARG A 296 5.25 19.33 31.97
C ARG A 296 6.00 18.10 32.51
N ARG A 297 5.30 17.07 32.98
CA ARG A 297 5.88 15.79 33.41
C ARG A 297 6.44 15.02 32.21
N GLN A 298 5.64 14.84 31.16
CA GLN A 298 6.05 14.16 29.92
C GLN A 298 7.24 14.89 29.24
N LYS A 299 7.24 16.22 29.18
CA LYS A 299 8.36 17.00 28.62
C LYS A 299 9.65 16.91 29.45
N ARG A 300 9.58 16.59 30.74
CA ARG A 300 10.77 16.27 31.56
C ARG A 300 11.23 14.84 31.30
N GLU A 301 10.30 13.89 31.25
CA GLU A 301 10.54 12.47 30.97
C GLU A 301 11.18 12.25 29.59
N ILE A 302 10.69 12.93 28.55
CA ILE A 302 11.29 12.96 27.21
C ILE A 302 12.74 13.47 27.27
N ARG A 303 12.99 14.62 27.92
CA ARG A 303 14.35 15.18 28.04
C ARG A 303 15.31 14.28 28.83
N GLN A 304 14.80 13.60 29.85
CA GLN A 304 15.57 12.60 30.59
C GLN A 304 15.92 11.42 29.68
N LEU A 305 14.96 10.90 28.91
CA LEU A 305 15.20 9.82 27.95
C LEU A 305 16.15 10.24 26.82
N GLU A 306 16.09 11.48 26.32
CA GLU A 306 17.04 12.05 25.35
C GLU A 306 18.47 12.16 25.91
N GLN A 307 18.61 12.54 27.19
CA GLN A 307 19.88 12.60 27.90
C GLN A 307 20.43 11.20 28.21
N GLU A 308 19.58 10.28 28.63
CA GLU A 308 19.93 8.88 28.84
C GLU A 308 20.28 8.19 27.53
N LEU A 309 19.62 8.49 26.41
CA LEU A 309 19.93 7.93 25.09
C LEU A 309 21.38 8.24 24.66
N HIS A 310 21.90 9.44 24.94
CA HIS A 310 23.32 9.74 24.74
C HIS A 310 24.24 8.88 25.63
N ARG A 311 23.80 8.58 26.86
CA ARG A 311 24.53 7.74 27.81
C ARG A 311 24.52 6.26 27.40
N TRP A 312 23.38 5.77 26.90
CA TRP A 312 23.21 4.45 26.31
C TRP A 312 24.01 4.31 25.02
N GLN A 313 24.09 5.35 24.18
CA GLN A 313 24.93 5.38 22.98
C GLN A 313 26.41 5.17 23.36
N VAL A 314 26.96 5.97 24.29
CA VAL A 314 28.34 5.81 24.78
C VAL A 314 28.58 4.41 25.40
N LEU A 315 27.60 3.87 26.14
CA LEU A 315 27.70 2.52 26.70
C LEU A 315 27.71 1.46 25.59
N VAL A 316 26.84 1.56 24.59
CA VAL A 316 26.82 0.67 23.41
C VAL A 316 28.15 0.77 22.65
N ASP A 317 28.66 1.97 22.40
CA ASP A 317 29.91 2.19 21.68
C ASP A 317 31.10 1.55 22.42
N SER A 318 31.15 1.67 23.76
CA SER A 318 32.18 1.02 24.58
C SER A 318 32.08 -0.51 24.67
N ILE A 319 30.87 -1.08 24.65
CA ILE A 319 30.65 -2.54 24.73
C ILE A 319 30.80 -3.21 23.35
N THR A 320 30.45 -2.51 22.27
CA THR A 320 30.43 -3.06 20.89
C THR A 320 31.63 -2.64 20.05
N GLY A 321 32.43 -1.67 20.48
CA GLY A 321 33.56 -1.11 19.73
C GLY A 321 33.14 -0.39 18.44
N MET A 322 31.88 0.01 18.29
CA MET A 322 31.32 0.51 17.02
C MET A 322 31.67 1.97 16.70
N SER A 323 32.47 2.66 17.51
CA SER A 323 32.91 4.05 17.28
C SER A 323 34.07 4.20 16.28
N SER A 324 34.36 3.18 15.46
CA SER A 324 35.04 3.44 14.18
C SER A 324 34.12 4.32 13.33
N PRO A 325 34.60 5.39 12.66
CA PRO A 325 33.79 6.04 11.63
C PRO A 325 33.35 4.96 10.62
N ASP A 326 32.07 4.98 10.23
CA ASP A 326 31.48 3.86 9.48
C ASP A 326 32.19 3.58 8.14
N PHE A 327 33.00 4.54 7.67
CA PHE A 327 33.90 4.42 6.53
C PHE A 327 35.30 4.91 6.89
N ASP A 328 36.31 4.10 6.56
CA ASP A 328 37.68 4.56 6.34
C ASP A 328 37.74 5.33 5.00
N THR A 329 38.74 6.21 4.86
CA THR A 329 39.13 6.95 3.64
C THR A 329 39.13 6.13 2.34
N GLN A 330 39.36 4.82 2.43
CA GLN A 330 39.37 3.89 1.29
C GLN A 330 38.07 3.07 1.12
N THR A 331 37.07 3.26 1.98
CA THR A 331 35.83 2.47 1.99
C THR A 331 34.72 3.21 1.25
N LEU A 332 34.31 2.66 0.10
CA LEU A 332 33.28 3.21 -0.79
C LEU A 332 31.86 3.00 -0.23
N ALA A 333 31.63 1.83 0.38
CA ALA A 333 30.37 1.44 0.98
C ALA A 333 30.57 0.34 2.05
N VAL A 334 29.56 0.08 2.85
CA VAL A 334 29.52 -1.02 3.83
C VAL A 334 28.22 -1.80 3.66
N LEU A 335 28.32 -3.12 3.53
CA LEU A 335 27.18 -4.01 3.70
C LEU A 335 27.17 -4.47 5.16
N ARG A 336 26.25 -3.92 5.96
CA ARG A 336 26.11 -4.20 7.39
C ARG A 336 25.10 -5.33 7.59
N GLY A 337 25.55 -6.49 8.04
CA GLY A 337 24.69 -7.61 8.43
C GLY A 337 24.34 -7.58 9.92
N ARG A 338 23.95 -8.74 10.47
CA ARG A 338 23.62 -8.90 11.89
C ARG A 338 24.85 -9.27 12.72
N MET A 339 25.78 -10.03 12.13
CA MET A 339 26.97 -10.58 12.78
C MET A 339 28.27 -9.93 12.27
N VAL A 340 28.29 -9.47 11.01
CA VAL A 340 29.49 -9.03 10.29
C VAL A 340 29.24 -7.71 9.55
N ARG A 341 30.28 -6.88 9.49
CA ARG A 341 30.35 -5.67 8.65
C ARG A 341 31.30 -5.92 7.49
N TYR A 342 30.83 -5.84 6.25
CA TYR A 342 31.66 -6.06 5.07
C TYR A 342 32.00 -4.71 4.41
N LEU A 343 33.30 -4.36 4.39
CA LEU A 343 33.79 -3.07 3.89
C LEU A 343 34.10 -3.16 2.38
N MET A 344 33.38 -2.41 1.54
CA MET A 344 33.62 -2.35 0.09
C MET A 344 34.73 -1.34 -0.22
N ARG A 345 35.96 -1.83 -0.38
CA ARG A 345 37.12 -1.02 -0.87
C ARG A 345 37.26 -1.05 -2.40
N SER A 346 36.88 -2.16 -3.04
CA SER A 346 36.92 -2.34 -4.50
C SER A 346 35.69 -1.73 -5.19
N ARG A 347 35.84 -1.25 -6.45
CA ARG A 347 34.70 -0.78 -7.27
C ARG A 347 33.71 -1.91 -7.65
N GLU A 348 34.13 -3.16 -7.54
CA GLU A 348 33.30 -4.34 -7.72
C GLU A 348 33.57 -5.32 -6.57
N ILE A 349 32.52 -5.90 -6.00
CA ILE A 349 32.60 -6.99 -5.01
C ILE A 349 31.55 -8.07 -5.30
N THR A 350 31.94 -9.32 -5.07
CA THR A 350 31.10 -10.51 -5.18
C THR A 350 30.50 -10.89 -3.84
N LEU A 351 29.26 -11.40 -3.85
CA LEU A 351 28.53 -11.87 -2.68
C LEU A 351 28.11 -13.33 -2.89
N GLY A 352 28.23 -14.19 -1.87
CA GLY A 352 27.80 -15.58 -1.98
C GLY A 352 28.20 -16.44 -0.79
N ARG A 353 28.38 -17.74 -1.03
CA ARG A 353 28.91 -18.70 -0.05
C ARG A 353 30.27 -19.23 -0.51
N ALA A 354 31.34 -18.90 0.21
CA ALA A 354 32.70 -19.26 -0.18
C ALA A 354 32.89 -20.79 -0.27
N THR A 355 33.75 -21.20 -1.19
CA THR A 355 34.20 -22.59 -1.38
C THR A 355 35.64 -22.61 -1.87
N LYS A 356 36.38 -23.70 -1.67
CA LYS A 356 37.80 -23.81 -2.08
C LYS A 356 38.07 -23.36 -3.52
N ASP A 357 37.15 -23.70 -4.42
CA ASP A 357 37.25 -23.47 -5.87
C ASP A 357 36.65 -22.13 -6.32
N ASN A 358 36.05 -21.35 -5.41
CA ASN A 358 35.38 -20.09 -5.72
C ASN A 358 35.51 -19.11 -4.54
N GLN A 359 36.54 -18.28 -4.59
CA GLN A 359 36.77 -17.16 -3.67
C GLN A 359 35.72 -16.06 -3.88
N ILE A 360 35.38 -15.33 -2.81
CA ILE A 360 34.31 -14.32 -2.78
C ILE A 360 34.72 -13.21 -1.81
N ASP A 361 34.50 -11.95 -2.18
CA ASP A 361 34.82 -10.79 -1.35
C ASP A 361 33.93 -10.72 -0.08
N VAL A 362 32.67 -11.15 -0.21
CA VAL A 362 31.67 -11.20 0.87
C VAL A 362 31.12 -12.61 1.00
N ASP A 363 31.70 -13.38 1.94
CA ASP A 363 31.14 -14.68 2.34
C ASP A 363 29.99 -14.50 3.35
N LEU A 364 28.78 -14.76 2.86
CA LEU A 364 27.54 -14.71 3.62
C LEU A 364 27.34 -15.97 4.49
N SER A 365 28.27 -16.94 4.47
CA SER A 365 28.22 -18.10 5.37
C SER A 365 28.33 -17.71 6.85
N LEU A 366 29.01 -16.60 7.14
CA LEU A 366 29.26 -16.07 8.49
C LEU A 366 28.01 -15.50 9.18
N GLU A 367 26.94 -15.24 8.42
CA GLU A 367 25.71 -14.59 8.90
C GLU A 367 24.55 -15.56 9.18
N GLY A 368 24.64 -16.83 8.75
CA GLY A 368 23.58 -17.81 9.01
C GLY A 368 23.56 -19.01 8.05
N PRO A 369 22.37 -19.54 7.68
CA PRO A 369 22.23 -20.81 6.96
C PRO A 369 22.82 -20.86 5.53
N ALA A 370 24.15 -20.98 5.45
CA ALA A 370 24.97 -20.95 4.25
C ALA A 370 24.48 -21.85 3.10
N TRP A 371 23.88 -23.00 3.42
CA TRP A 371 23.33 -23.94 2.42
C TRP A 371 22.18 -23.37 1.58
N LYS A 372 21.53 -22.28 2.02
CA LYS A 372 20.48 -21.58 1.27
C LYS A 372 21.03 -20.62 0.20
N ILE A 373 22.34 -20.34 0.22
CA ILE A 373 23.00 -19.25 -0.52
C ILE A 373 23.82 -19.82 -1.67
N SER A 374 23.74 -19.20 -2.85
CA SER A 374 24.50 -19.63 -4.03
C SER A 374 26.01 -19.34 -3.86
N ARG A 375 26.88 -20.19 -4.43
CA ARG A 375 28.35 -19.95 -4.46
C ARG A 375 28.73 -18.61 -5.09
N LYS A 376 27.95 -18.13 -6.06
CA LYS A 376 27.92 -16.72 -6.46
C LYS A 376 26.44 -16.33 -6.45
N GLN A 377 26.06 -15.38 -5.60
CA GLN A 377 24.67 -15.02 -5.31
C GLN A 377 24.35 -13.60 -5.77
N GLY A 378 25.33 -12.71 -5.81
CA GLY A 378 25.20 -11.40 -6.44
C GLY A 378 26.54 -10.70 -6.59
N VAL A 379 26.54 -9.57 -7.27
CA VAL A 379 27.71 -8.73 -7.48
C VAL A 379 27.30 -7.26 -7.33
N ILE A 380 27.97 -6.50 -6.46
CA ILE A 380 27.77 -5.06 -6.31
C ILE A 380 28.86 -4.34 -7.11
N LYS A 381 28.46 -3.42 -7.98
CA LYS A 381 29.36 -2.61 -8.83
C LYS A 381 29.08 -1.12 -8.64
N LEU A 382 30.12 -0.35 -8.38
CA LEU A 382 30.14 1.11 -8.44
C LEU A 382 30.42 1.56 -9.87
N LYS A 383 29.53 2.36 -10.44
CA LYS A 383 29.72 3.00 -11.75
C LYS A 383 30.48 4.32 -11.64
N ASN A 384 31.06 4.78 -12.75
CA ASN A 384 31.76 6.07 -12.83
C ASN A 384 30.85 7.29 -12.54
N ASN A 385 29.52 7.17 -12.65
CA ASN A 385 28.58 8.22 -12.22
C ASN A 385 28.34 8.23 -10.69
N GLY A 386 29.06 7.40 -9.93
CA GLY A 386 28.97 7.26 -8.48
C GLY A 386 27.64 6.65 -7.99
N ASP A 387 27.02 5.80 -8.80
CA ASP A 387 25.87 4.97 -8.41
C ASP A 387 26.31 3.50 -8.20
N PHE A 388 25.77 2.87 -7.16
CA PHE A 388 25.92 1.44 -6.92
C PHE A 388 24.78 0.65 -7.55
N PHE A 389 25.12 -0.46 -8.19
CA PHE A 389 24.16 -1.43 -8.72
C PHE A 389 24.50 -2.82 -8.22
N ILE A 390 23.50 -3.58 -7.81
CA ILE A 390 23.63 -5.01 -7.51
C ILE A 390 23.00 -5.83 -8.63
N ALA A 391 23.72 -6.83 -9.12
CA ALA A 391 23.21 -7.85 -10.03
C ALA A 391 22.98 -9.15 -9.25
N ASN A 392 21.86 -9.84 -9.53
CA ASN A 392 21.63 -11.18 -8.99
C ASN A 392 22.18 -12.23 -9.96
N GLU A 393 23.16 -13.01 -9.50
CA GLU A 393 23.74 -14.13 -10.26
C GLU A 393 23.40 -15.50 -9.62
N GLY A 394 22.70 -15.49 -8.49
CA GLY A 394 22.31 -16.71 -7.80
C GLY A 394 20.97 -17.27 -8.25
N ARG A 395 20.71 -18.54 -7.93
CA ARG A 395 19.47 -19.24 -8.29
C ARG A 395 18.22 -18.70 -7.58
N ARG A 396 18.39 -17.95 -6.50
CA ARG A 396 17.30 -17.39 -5.68
C ARG A 396 17.22 -15.88 -5.87
N ALA A 397 16.02 -15.32 -5.80
CA ALA A 397 15.82 -13.88 -5.81
C ALA A 397 16.54 -13.20 -4.62
N LEU A 398 17.12 -12.02 -4.87
CA LEU A 398 17.45 -11.05 -3.83
C LEU A 398 16.21 -10.19 -3.59
N TYR A 399 16.02 -9.63 -2.39
CA TYR A 399 15.03 -8.59 -2.17
C TYR A 399 15.73 -7.29 -1.80
N ILE A 400 15.30 -6.17 -2.35
CA ILE A 400 15.87 -4.84 -2.08
C ILE A 400 14.73 -3.88 -1.80
N ASP A 401 14.70 -3.31 -0.60
CA ASP A 401 13.62 -2.44 -0.14
C ASP A 401 12.23 -3.10 -0.36
N GLY A 402 12.16 -4.40 -0.08
CA GLY A 402 10.99 -5.28 -0.28
C GLY A 402 10.78 -5.81 -1.72
N ARG A 403 11.51 -5.31 -2.72
CA ARG A 403 11.30 -5.66 -4.14
C ARG A 403 12.16 -6.85 -4.59
N PRO A 404 11.59 -7.89 -5.23
CA PRO A 404 12.36 -9.04 -5.71
C PRO A 404 13.18 -8.71 -6.97
N VAL A 405 14.45 -9.09 -6.95
CA VAL A 405 15.38 -9.04 -8.09
C VAL A 405 15.69 -10.46 -8.54
N LEU A 406 15.19 -10.84 -9.71
CA LEU A 406 15.36 -12.18 -10.29
C LEU A 406 16.79 -12.41 -10.81
N SER A 407 17.18 -13.67 -11.02
CA SER A 407 18.47 -14.04 -11.62
C SER A 407 18.69 -13.31 -12.95
N GLY A 408 19.90 -12.81 -13.19
CA GLY A 408 20.27 -11.99 -14.35
C GLY A 408 19.78 -10.53 -14.30
N SER A 409 18.91 -10.18 -13.36
CA SER A 409 18.42 -8.81 -13.18
C SER A 409 19.38 -7.98 -12.33
N LYS A 410 19.36 -6.66 -12.54
CA LYS A 410 20.16 -5.68 -11.79
C LYS A 410 19.28 -4.55 -11.24
N TRP A 411 19.64 -4.03 -10.07
CA TRP A 411 18.91 -2.98 -9.37
C TRP A 411 19.87 -1.92 -8.80
N LYS A 412 19.39 -0.69 -8.62
CA LYS A 412 20.19 0.40 -8.01
C LYS A 412 20.12 0.29 -6.49
N LEU A 413 21.27 0.33 -5.82
CA LEU A 413 21.33 0.47 -4.36
C LEU A 413 21.44 1.95 -4.00
N ASN A 414 20.64 2.37 -3.02
CA ASN A 414 20.72 3.69 -2.41
C ASN A 414 21.38 3.58 -1.02
N HIS A 415 21.78 4.71 -0.44
CA HIS A 415 22.20 4.76 0.96
C HIS A 415 21.02 4.37 1.85
N ASN A 416 21.25 3.48 2.82
CA ASN A 416 20.25 2.80 3.67
C ASN A 416 19.29 1.82 2.95
N SER A 417 19.56 1.41 1.70
CA SER A 417 18.78 0.32 1.08
C SER A 417 18.96 -0.98 1.87
N VAL A 418 17.84 -1.65 2.14
CA VAL A 418 17.77 -2.95 2.81
C VAL A 418 17.93 -4.04 1.76
N VAL A 419 18.93 -4.92 1.92
CA VAL A 419 19.19 -6.04 1.02
C VAL A 419 18.95 -7.35 1.76
N GLU A 420 18.04 -8.19 1.26
CA GLU A 420 17.69 -9.47 1.90
C GLU A 420 18.04 -10.66 0.99
N ILE A 421 18.73 -11.64 1.58
CA ILE A 421 19.32 -12.78 0.88
C ILE A 421 18.98 -14.05 1.65
N SER A 422 18.06 -14.87 1.12
CA SER A 422 17.69 -16.17 1.69
C SER A 422 17.13 -16.17 3.13
N GLY A 423 16.76 -15.02 3.68
CA GLY A 423 16.34 -14.81 5.07
C GLY A 423 17.38 -14.12 5.95
N LEU A 424 18.56 -13.81 5.42
CA LEU A 424 19.50 -12.83 5.99
C LEU A 424 19.08 -11.43 5.56
N ARG A 425 19.27 -10.42 6.42
CA ARG A 425 18.92 -9.02 6.17
C ARG A 425 20.13 -8.13 6.41
N PHE A 426 20.44 -7.29 5.43
CA PHE A 426 21.57 -6.37 5.43
C PHE A 426 21.10 -4.93 5.21
N VAL A 427 21.86 -3.96 5.69
CA VAL A 427 21.70 -2.54 5.36
C VAL A 427 22.92 -2.10 4.54
N PHE A 428 22.68 -1.48 3.40
CA PHE A 428 23.75 -0.96 2.53
C PHE A 428 24.00 0.53 2.80
N LEU A 429 25.16 0.83 3.38
CA LEU A 429 25.60 2.18 3.75
C LEU A 429 26.59 2.67 2.69
N ILE A 430 26.37 3.86 2.13
CA ILE A 430 27.27 4.49 1.14
C ILE A 430 28.09 5.60 1.79
N ASN A 431 29.40 5.63 1.55
CA ASN A 431 30.26 6.75 1.92
C ASN A 431 29.95 7.95 1.02
N GLN A 432 29.08 8.85 1.47
CA GLN A 432 28.58 9.93 0.61
C GLN A 432 29.68 10.94 0.25
N GLU A 433 30.63 11.19 1.15
CA GLU A 433 31.73 12.14 0.97
C GLU A 433 32.75 11.64 -0.07
N LEU A 434 33.27 10.42 0.11
CA LEU A 434 34.22 9.82 -0.84
C LEU A 434 33.59 9.65 -2.23
N ILE A 435 32.31 9.29 -2.30
CA ILE A 435 31.59 9.16 -3.57
C ILE A 435 31.29 10.52 -4.21
N ALA A 436 31.14 11.60 -3.44
CA ALA A 436 31.06 12.96 -3.99
C ALA A 436 32.40 13.40 -4.60
N LEU A 437 33.53 13.09 -3.95
CA LEU A 437 34.87 13.35 -4.50
C LEU A 437 35.10 12.59 -5.81
N ILE A 438 34.77 11.29 -5.85
CA ILE A 438 34.89 10.45 -7.07
C ILE A 438 34.00 10.98 -8.20
N LYS A 439 32.79 11.48 -7.90
CA LYS A 439 31.91 12.14 -8.90
C LYS A 439 32.54 13.44 -9.43
N ALA A 440 33.14 14.25 -8.58
CA ALA A 440 33.79 15.50 -8.97
C ALA A 440 35.07 15.27 -9.80
N GLU A 441 35.83 14.21 -9.53
CA GLU A 441 36.96 13.78 -10.34
C GLU A 441 36.51 13.25 -11.72
N ALA A 442 35.54 12.34 -11.73
CA ALA A 442 34.99 11.78 -12.97
C ALA A 442 34.38 12.87 -13.88
N ALA A 443 33.79 13.92 -13.33
CA ALA A 443 33.29 15.06 -14.10
C ALA A 443 34.40 15.85 -14.82
N LYS A 444 35.60 15.96 -14.22
CA LYS A 444 36.76 16.63 -14.85
C LYS A 444 37.31 15.81 -16.02
N MET A 445 37.37 14.49 -15.88
CA MET A 445 37.80 13.56 -16.95
C MET A 445 36.81 13.44 -18.13
N ILE A 446 35.65 14.10 -18.08
CA ILE A 446 34.66 14.19 -19.18
C ILE A 446 34.74 15.57 -19.88
N GLN A 447 35.58 16.48 -19.37
CA GLN A 447 35.82 17.82 -19.92
C GLN A 447 37.23 17.98 -20.54
N GLN A 448 37.94 16.87 -20.69
CA GLN A 448 39.21 16.72 -21.42
C GLN A 448 39.00 15.71 -22.56
#